data_AF-A0A9X9KE10-F1
#
_entry.id   AF-A0A9X9KE10-F1
#
_cell.length_a   1.000
_cell.length_b   1.000
_cell.length_c   1.000
_cell.angle_alpha   90.00
_cell.angle_beta   90.00
_cell.angle_gamma   90.00
#
_symmetry.space_group_name_H-M   'P 1'
#
loop_
_entity.id
_entity.type
_entity.pdbx_description
1 polymer ?
#
loop_
_entity_poly.entity_id
_entity_poly.type
_entity_poly.pdbx_seq_one_letter_code
_entity_poly.pdbx_strand_id
1 'polypeptide(L)' 'MRRISPRLPLRSRLTGTFHDHHDLTIASMHVHLDAENCLEVGVLKGPMGEVQHFADHVIAERSVRYGRLHIVPAHKS' A
#
# COMPACT_ATOMS: atom_id res chain seq x y z
N MET A 1 -31.82 -3.88 3.90
CA MET A 1 -31.23 -2.57 3.55
C MET A 1 -29.74 -2.61 3.85
N ARG A 2 -28.87 -2.81 2.85
CA ARG A 2 -27.42 -2.68 3.03
C ARG A 2 -27.09 -1.19 2.99
N ARG A 3 -26.73 -0.59 4.13
CA ARG A 3 -26.13 0.75 4.16
C ARG A 3 -24.88 0.70 3.29
N ILE A 4 -24.90 1.41 2.17
CA ILE A 4 -23.68 1.68 1.41
C ILE A 4 -22.91 2.70 2.24
N SER A 5 -21.99 2.24 3.09
CA SER A 5 -21.10 3.14 3.82
C SER A 5 -20.24 3.91 2.82
N PRO A 6 -20.07 5.23 2.97
CA PRO A 6 -19.22 6.00 2.08
C PRO A 6 -17.80 5.45 2.14
N ARG A 7 -17.18 5.22 0.97
CA ARG A 7 -15.79 4.79 0.91
C ARG A 7 -14.90 5.92 1.44
N LEU A 8 -14.04 5.59 2.40
CA LEU A 8 -13.04 6.52 2.94
C LEU A 8 -12.12 7.05 1.83
N PRO A 9 -11.52 8.25 1.97
CA PRO A 9 -10.51 8.75 1.06
C PRO A 9 -9.34 7.77 0.89
N LEU A 10 -8.70 7.76 -0.30
CA LEU A 10 -7.63 6.80 -0.62
C LEU A 10 -6.54 6.77 0.46
N ARG A 11 -6.03 7.94 0.86
CA ARG A 11 -5.04 8.08 1.94
C ARG A 11 -5.41 7.30 3.21
N SER A 12 -6.65 7.42 3.67
CA SER A 12 -7.10 6.76 4.90
C SER A 12 -7.21 5.25 4.73
N ARG A 13 -7.56 4.78 3.53
CA ARG A 13 -7.57 3.34 3.23
C ARG A 13 -6.15 2.79 3.18
N LEU A 14 -5.23 3.47 2.50
CA LEU A 14 -3.83 3.06 2.42
C LEU A 14 -3.17 3.03 3.80
N THR A 15 -3.34 4.07 4.61
CA THR A 15 -2.87 4.07 6.01
C THR A 15 -3.41 2.87 6.79
N GLY A 16 -4.70 2.55 6.63
CA GLY A 16 -5.31 1.35 7.23
C GLY A 16 -4.63 0.06 6.72
N THR A 17 -4.51 -0.11 5.41
CA THR A 17 -3.87 -1.29 4.80
C THR A 17 -2.44 -1.51 5.28
N PHE A 18 -1.62 -0.46 5.34
CA PHE A 18 -0.25 -0.52 5.86
C PHE A 18 -0.21 -0.84 7.37
N HIS A 19 -1.15 -0.29 8.14
CA HIS A 19 -1.25 -0.57 9.58
C HIS A 19 -1.70 -2.02 9.85
N ASP A 20 -2.66 -2.53 9.07
CA ASP A 20 -3.17 -3.88 9.20
C ASP A 20 -2.10 -4.93 8.84
N HIS A 21 -1.15 -4.58 7.96
CA HIS A 21 0.01 -5.40 7.59
C HIS A 21 1.32 -4.79 8.11
N HIS A 22 1.32 -4.36 9.38
CA HIS A 22 2.50 -3.83 10.05
C HIS A 22 3.63 -4.86 10.21
N ASP A 23 3.30 -6.15 10.14
CA ASP A 23 4.24 -7.27 10.14
C ASP A 23 5.10 -7.31 8.86
N LEU A 24 4.53 -6.92 7.73
CA LEU A 24 5.23 -6.79 6.45
C LEU A 24 5.83 -5.39 6.24
N THR A 25 5.27 -4.36 6.88
CA THR A 25 5.62 -2.96 6.62
C THR A 25 6.78 -2.50 7.50
N ILE A 26 7.94 -2.22 6.90
CA ILE A 26 9.07 -1.59 7.59
C ILE A 26 8.84 -0.10 7.75
N ALA A 27 8.45 0.56 6.66
CA ALA A 27 8.23 1.99 6.62
C ALA A 27 7.27 2.34 5.48
N SER A 28 6.52 3.42 5.65
CA SER A 28 5.76 4.06 4.58
C SER A 28 6.11 5.54 4.52
N MET A 29 6.19 6.07 3.31
CA MET A 29 6.43 7.48 3.03
C MET A 29 5.29 8.02 2.17
N HIS A 30 4.80 9.20 2.53
CA HIS A 30 3.77 9.92 1.79
C HIS A 30 4.31 11.30 1.40
N VAL A 31 4.21 11.66 0.12
CA VAL A 31 4.70 12.92 -0.42
C VAL A 31 3.59 13.59 -1.20
N HIS A 32 3.28 14.84 -0.87
CA HIS A 32 2.38 15.66 -1.68
C HIS A 32 3.14 16.15 -2.93
N LEU A 33 2.70 15.74 -4.12
CA LEU A 33 3.28 16.19 -5.39
C LEU A 33 2.66 17.52 -5.82
N ASP A 34 1.34 17.63 -5.63
CA ASP A 34 0.55 18.83 -5.86
C ASP A 34 -0.73 18.80 -5.00
N ALA A 35 -1.69 19.70 -5.26
CA ALA A 35 -2.92 19.82 -4.49
C ALA A 35 -3.84 18.59 -4.55
N GLU A 36 -3.74 17.77 -5.60
CA GLU A 36 -4.63 16.63 -5.85
C GLU A 36 -3.90 15.28 -5.86
N ASN A 37 -2.57 15.27 -6.08
CA ASN A 37 -1.77 14.06 -6.23
C ASN A 37 -0.77 13.87 -5.09
N CYS A 38 -0.66 12.61 -4.66
CA CYS A 38 0.31 12.18 -3.67
C CYS A 38 1.09 10.98 -4.21
N LEU A 39 2.36 10.89 -3.86
CA LEU A 39 3.18 9.69 -4.04
C LEU A 39 3.25 8.96 -2.70
N GLU A 40 2.94 7.67 -2.70
CA GLU A 40 3.17 6.79 -1.56
C GLU A 40 4.20 5.74 -1.90
N VAL A 41 5.12 5.49 -0.97
CA VAL A 41 6.17 4.46 -1.08
C VAL A 41 6.13 3.60 0.18
N GLY A 42 5.88 2.31 0.02
CA GLY A 42 5.98 1.31 1.08
C GLY A 42 7.28 0.52 0.97
N VAL A 43 8.04 0.43 2.05
CA VAL A 43 9.17 -0.49 2.20
C VAL A 43 8.66 -1.71 2.97
N LEU A 44 8.67 -2.86 2.31
CA LEU A 44 8.11 -4.09 2.83
C LEU A 44 9.19 -5.17 2.99
N LYS A 45 9.01 -6.07 3.96
CA LYS A 45 9.88 -7.24 4.16
C LYS A 45 9.07 -8.43 4.66
N GLY A 46 9.15 -9.53 3.93
CA GLY A 46 8.48 -10.76 4.29
C GLY A 46 8.64 -11.82 3.20
N PRO A 47 7.89 -12.93 3.31
CA PRO A 47 7.78 -13.92 2.24
C PRO A 47 7.36 -13.25 0.93
N MET A 48 8.00 -13.63 -0.18
CA MET A 48 7.76 -13.00 -1.49
C MET A 48 6.28 -13.04 -1.89
N GLY A 49 5.59 -14.15 -1.63
CA GLY A 49 4.16 -14.29 -1.94
C GLY A 49 3.27 -13.33 -1.15
N GLU A 50 3.59 -13.09 0.12
CA GLU A 50 2.82 -12.17 0.98
C GLU A 50 3.07 -10.71 0.57
N VAL A 51 4.33 -10.35 0.26
CA VAL A 51 4.68 -9.02 -0.25
C VAL A 51 4.01 -8.75 -1.59
N GLN A 52 4.01 -9.72 -2.51
CA GLN A 52 3.34 -9.60 -3.80
C GLN A 52 1.83 -9.44 -3.62
N HIS A 53 1.19 -10.28 -2.81
CA HIS A 53 -0.24 -10.21 -2.55
C HIS A 53 -0.64 -8.86 -1.93
N PHE A 54 0.13 -8.37 -0.96
CA PHE A 54 -0.09 -7.05 -0.37
C PHE A 54 0.00 -5.94 -1.42
N ALA A 55 1.05 -5.97 -2.24
CA ALA A 55 1.26 -4.97 -3.29
C ALA A 55 0.14 -5.01 -4.33
N ASP A 56 -0.30 -6.19 -4.77
CA ASP A 56 -1.41 -6.35 -5.71
C ASP A 56 -2.70 -5.78 -5.14
N HIS A 57 -2.97 -6.00 -3.85
CA HIS A 57 -4.13 -5.41 -3.18
C HIS A 57 -4.06 -3.88 -3.17
N VAL A 58 -2.91 -3.29 -2.82
CA VAL A 58 -2.71 -1.84 -2.82
C VAL A 58 -2.84 -1.27 -4.23
N ILE A 59 -2.23 -1.90 -5.24
CA ILE A 59 -2.26 -1.43 -6.63
C ILE A 59 -3.68 -1.50 -7.21
N ALA A 60 -4.48 -2.48 -6.78
CA ALA A 60 -5.88 -2.63 -7.19
C ALA A 60 -6.85 -1.64 -6.51
N GLU A 61 -6.41 -0.87 -5.52
CA GLU A 61 -7.27 0.11 -4.85
C GLU A 61 -7.75 1.21 -5.82
N ARG A 62 -9.04 1.54 -5.73
CA ARG A 62 -9.62 2.59 -6.57
C ARG A 62 -8.90 3.92 -6.33
N SER A 63 -8.52 4.57 -7.43
CA SER A 63 -7.77 5.83 -7.50
C SER A 63 -6.25 5.71 -7.28
N VAL A 64 -5.72 4.50 -7.11
CA VAL A 64 -4.28 4.28 -7.25
C VAL A 64 -3.90 4.37 -8.72
N ARG A 65 -2.84 5.12 -9.00
CA ARG A 65 -2.30 5.35 -10.35
C ARG A 65 -0.82 5.01 -10.33
N TYR A 66 -0.33 4.39 -11.41
CA TYR A 66 1.09 4.08 -11.60
C TYR A 66 1.70 3.16 -10.52
N GLY A 67 0.89 2.28 -9.91
CA GLY A 67 1.35 1.31 -8.93
C GLY A 67 2.37 0.33 -9.53
N ARG A 68 3.48 0.11 -8.81
CA ARG A 68 4.54 -0.82 -9.19
C ARG A 68 5.09 -1.51 -7.95
N LEU A 69 5.44 -2.79 -8.11
CA LEU A 69 6.21 -3.53 -7.13
C LEU A 69 7.63 -3.77 -7.65
N HIS A 70 8.61 -3.48 -6.80
CA HIS A 70 10.01 -3.82 -7.04
C HIS A 70 10.47 -4.77 -5.94
N ILE A 71 10.77 -6.02 -6.31
CA ILE A 71 11.22 -7.05 -5.36
C ILE A 71 12.75 -7.10 -5.37
N VAL A 72 13.35 -7.06 -4.19
CA VAL A 72 14.78 -7.30 -3.98
C VAL A 72 14.92 -8.56 -3.12
N PRO A 73 15.33 -9.70 -3.69
CA PRO A 73 15.61 -10.91 -2.91
C PRO A 73 16.74 -10.64 -1.92
N ALA A 74 16.48 -10.82 -0.63
CA ALA A 74 17.51 -10.74 0.40
C ALA A 74 18.02 -12.16 0.69
N HIS A 75 19.33 -12.38 0.55
CA HIS A 75 19.96 -13.58 1.10
C HIS A 75 19.92 -13.50 2.63
N LYS A 76 19.53 -14.61 3.28
CA LYS A 76 19.74 -14.76 4.72
C LYS A 76 21.25 -15.01 4.93
N SER A 77 21.90 -14.10 5.65
CA SER A 77 23.25 -14.29 6.19
C SER A 77 23.31 -15.48 7.15
#